data_AF-A0A4U0XY73-F1
#
_entry.id   AF-A0A4U0XY73-F1
#
_cell.length_a   1.000
_cell.length_b   1.000
_cell.length_c   1.000
_cell.angle_alpha   90.00
_cell.angle_beta   90.00
_cell.angle_gamma   90.00
#
_symmetry.space_group_name_H-M   'P 1'
#
loop_
_entity.id
_entity.type
_entity.pdbx_description
1 polymer ?
#
loop_
_entity_poly.entity_id
_entity_poly.type
_entity_poly.pdbx_seq_one_letter_code
_entity_poly.pdbx_strand_id
1 'polypeptide(L)'
;MKLLTRHRIVAYAFIVLVSYATPTRVVNNQLTGDADLYGIGVRLSFYLQYGAAFIAKLMDLHDELKLLRRTMNVVALAVLVNAIISTVHGSFAVLEWYIVFNIAIVLPLPWFMPSFEVSTEDGKQAIEATNPTKNNAINFGLYLMLHSVVSAMQPWLYFGLLHQGYREGCLVRIFVYAPFSIYNPHWVAFGKTVSILGCLGILISLPLSLWTIVYGLRAGWNGGSPIGNIRRTGTLATVIKALFLGLLGISSIIFTEKTIQLNNIDLSGSPLTSASQLIPFLVGLFSLSAVPWAGLKAMRSGIGKEQAQC
;
A
#
# COMPACT_ATOMS: atom_id res chain seq x y z
N MET A 1 -38.19 23.61 -10.57
CA MET A 1 -36.97 23.00 -9.99
C MET A 1 -36.54 21.74 -10.78
N LYS A 2 -36.30 21.88 -12.11
CA LYS A 2 -35.96 20.75 -13.02
C LYS A 2 -34.91 21.11 -14.11
N LEU A 3 -34.22 22.25 -14.00
CA LEU A 3 -33.35 22.77 -15.07
C LEU A 3 -31.84 22.80 -14.76
N LEU A 4 -31.39 22.40 -13.56
CA LEU A 4 -29.98 22.51 -13.16
C LEU A 4 -29.13 21.24 -13.37
N THR A 5 -29.72 20.12 -13.80
CA THR A 5 -29.00 18.85 -13.96
C THR A 5 -28.40 18.63 -15.36
N ARG A 6 -28.76 19.44 -16.37
CA ARG A 6 -28.30 19.22 -17.76
C ARG A 6 -26.93 19.82 -18.09
N HIS A 7 -26.45 20.80 -17.31
CA HIS A 7 -25.18 21.48 -17.61
C HIS A 7 -23.92 20.78 -17.08
N ARG A 8 -24.05 19.84 -16.12
CA ARG A 8 -22.89 19.10 -15.61
C ARG A 8 -22.44 17.96 -16.53
N ILE A 9 -23.33 17.38 -17.33
CA ILE A 9 -22.98 16.29 -18.25
C ILE A 9 -22.21 16.80 -19.47
N VAL A 10 -22.45 18.04 -19.91
CA VAL A 10 -21.77 18.64 -21.07
C VAL A 10 -20.32 19.03 -20.74
N ALA A 11 -20.02 19.41 -19.49
CA ALA A 11 -18.66 19.77 -19.07
C ALA A 11 -17.69 18.57 -19.09
N TYR A 12 -18.17 17.35 -18.79
CA TYR A 12 -17.36 16.13 -18.89
C TYR A 12 -17.14 15.68 -20.34
N ALA A 13 -18.10 15.94 -21.23
CA ALA A 13 -17.96 15.60 -22.65
C ALA A 13 -16.94 16.49 -23.39
N PHE A 14 -16.77 17.75 -22.96
CA PHE A 14 -15.90 18.70 -23.65
C PHE A 14 -14.40 18.55 -23.31
N ILE A 15 -14.07 18.07 -22.10
CA ILE A 15 -12.68 17.81 -21.71
C ILE A 15 -12.10 16.56 -22.40
N VAL A 16 -12.96 15.62 -22.82
CA VAL A 16 -12.53 14.40 -23.52
C VAL A 16 -12.23 14.63 -25.01
N LEU A 17 -12.76 15.71 -25.62
CA LEU A 17 -12.68 15.91 -27.07
C LEU A 17 -11.49 16.76 -27.56
N VAL A 18 -10.74 17.42 -26.68
CA VAL A 18 -9.65 18.34 -27.10
C VAL A 18 -8.26 17.67 -27.18
N SER A 19 -8.13 16.39 -26.82
CA SER A 19 -6.81 15.71 -26.75
C SER A 19 -6.37 14.92 -28.00
N TYR A 20 -7.05 15.04 -29.14
CA TYR A 20 -6.70 14.27 -30.35
C TYR A 20 -6.20 15.17 -31.48
N ALA A 21 -4.87 15.29 -31.61
CA ALA A 21 -4.13 15.16 -32.86
C ALA A 21 -2.71 15.73 -32.71
N THR A 22 -1.76 14.90 -32.28
CA THR A 22 -0.33 15.16 -32.50
C THR A 22 0.25 14.12 -33.46
N PRO A 23 1.21 14.50 -34.32
CA PRO A 23 1.68 13.67 -35.43
C PRO A 23 2.41 12.41 -34.95
N THR A 24 2.22 11.30 -35.66
CA THR A 24 2.87 10.01 -35.42
C THR A 24 4.34 10.05 -35.81
N ARG A 25 5.19 10.44 -34.85
CA ARG A 25 6.64 10.30 -34.91
C ARG A 25 7.02 8.83 -34.78
N VAL A 26 8.00 8.36 -35.56
CA VAL A 26 8.57 7.00 -35.50
C VAL A 26 8.79 6.59 -34.04
N VAL A 27 7.96 5.65 -33.59
CA VAL A 27 7.77 5.35 -32.16
C VAL A 27 8.86 4.38 -31.74
N ASN A 28 9.86 4.86 -31.02
CA ASN A 28 10.60 3.98 -30.12
C ASN A 28 9.54 3.33 -29.21
N ASN A 29 9.45 2.00 -29.24
CA ASN A 29 8.48 1.19 -28.46
C ASN A 29 8.79 1.20 -26.95
N GLN A 30 9.21 2.35 -26.44
CA GLN A 30 9.57 2.57 -25.05
C GLN A 30 8.36 3.16 -24.34
N LEU A 31 7.86 2.42 -23.35
CA LEU A 31 6.80 2.89 -22.47
C LEU A 31 7.40 3.92 -21.51
N THR A 32 6.91 5.15 -21.55
CA THR A 32 7.26 6.16 -20.54
C THR A 32 6.34 5.98 -19.34
N GLY A 33 6.93 5.77 -18.17
CA GLY A 33 6.19 5.68 -16.92
C GLY A 33 6.27 6.98 -16.12
N ASP A 34 5.30 7.22 -15.25
CA ASP A 34 5.35 8.31 -14.29
C ASP A 34 6.35 8.00 -13.16
N ALA A 35 7.55 8.60 -13.27
CA ALA A 35 8.60 8.44 -12.29
C ALA A 35 8.18 8.97 -10.90
N ASP A 36 7.25 9.93 -10.79
CA ASP A 36 6.81 10.45 -9.49
C ASP A 36 5.93 9.45 -8.72
N LEU A 37 5.39 8.43 -9.39
CA LEU A 37 4.56 7.38 -8.76
C LEU A 37 5.37 6.19 -8.26
N TYR A 38 6.31 5.71 -9.07
CA TYR A 38 7.07 4.49 -8.79
C TYR A 38 8.51 4.56 -9.32
N GLY A 39 9.06 5.78 -9.39
CA GLY A 39 10.48 6.01 -9.59
C GLY A 39 11.33 5.36 -8.49
N ILE A 40 12.63 5.36 -8.70
CA ILE A 40 13.57 4.62 -7.84
C ILE A 40 13.53 5.09 -6.38
N GLY A 41 13.36 6.39 -6.13
CA GLY A 41 13.29 6.94 -4.77
C GLY A 41 12.03 6.51 -4.03
N VAL A 42 10.88 6.54 -4.70
CA VAL A 42 9.59 6.07 -4.15
C VAL A 42 9.64 4.57 -3.86
N ARG A 43 10.08 3.75 -4.82
CA ARG A 43 10.19 2.30 -4.63
C ARG A 43 11.13 1.92 -3.49
N LEU A 44 12.33 2.48 -3.47
CA LEU A 44 13.28 2.24 -2.39
C LEU A 44 12.72 2.67 -1.03
N SER A 45 11.94 3.76 -0.97
CA SER A 45 11.26 4.15 0.26
C SER A 45 10.40 3.02 0.84
N PHE A 46 9.50 2.46 0.03
CA PHE A 46 8.62 1.38 0.48
C PHE A 46 9.41 0.12 0.83
N TYR A 47 10.44 -0.23 0.06
CA TYR A 47 11.26 -1.42 0.31
C TYR A 47 12.04 -1.30 1.62
N LEU A 48 12.64 -0.13 1.88
CA LEU A 48 13.37 0.14 3.12
C LEU A 48 12.43 0.17 4.32
N GLN A 49 11.26 0.81 4.21
CA GLN A 49 10.25 0.79 5.27
C GLN A 49 9.74 -0.62 5.54
N TYR A 50 9.53 -1.43 4.50
CA TYR A 50 9.14 -2.83 4.62
C TYR A 50 10.20 -3.65 5.36
N GLY A 51 11.47 -3.50 5.00
CA GLY A 51 12.59 -4.12 5.70
C GLY A 51 12.70 -3.67 7.16
N ALA A 52 12.49 -2.39 7.43
CA ALA A 52 12.46 -1.83 8.78
C ALA A 52 11.34 -2.46 9.62
N ALA A 53 10.14 -2.60 9.05
CA ALA A 53 9.00 -3.21 9.73
C ALA A 53 9.22 -4.70 10.01
N PHE A 54 9.86 -5.41 9.07
CA PHE A 54 10.27 -6.80 9.25
C PHE A 54 11.25 -6.95 10.43
N ILE A 55 12.30 -6.13 10.47
CA ILE A 55 13.29 -6.13 11.57
C ILE A 55 12.63 -5.75 12.89
N ALA A 56 11.82 -4.68 12.92
CA ALA A 56 11.11 -4.24 14.11
C ALA A 56 10.21 -5.36 14.66
N LYS A 57 9.55 -6.12 13.78
CA LYS A 57 8.72 -7.25 14.18
C LYS A 57 9.55 -8.42 14.75
N LEU A 58 10.70 -8.73 14.15
CA LEU A 58 11.60 -9.78 14.66
C LEU A 58 12.21 -9.42 16.03
N MET A 59 12.46 -8.12 16.26
CA MET A 59 13.01 -7.60 17.51
C MET A 59 11.94 -7.24 18.56
N ASP A 60 10.66 -7.49 18.24
CA ASP A 60 9.51 -7.15 19.09
C ASP A 60 9.39 -5.66 19.48
N LEU A 61 9.82 -4.78 18.57
CA LEU A 61 9.81 -3.32 18.75
C LEU A 61 8.45 -2.73 18.33
N HIS A 62 7.42 -2.90 19.18
CA HIS A 62 6.05 -2.50 18.86
C HIS A 62 5.87 -1.00 18.57
N ASP A 63 6.57 -0.13 19.31
CA ASP A 63 6.46 1.32 19.13
C ASP A 63 7.04 1.78 17.79
N GLU A 64 8.19 1.21 17.40
CA GLU A 64 8.80 1.46 16.09
C GLU A 64 7.91 0.95 14.96
N LEU A 65 7.34 -0.25 15.10
CA LEU A 65 6.41 -0.79 14.11
C LEU A 65 5.16 0.10 13.94
N LYS A 66 4.66 0.69 15.04
CA LYS A 66 3.54 1.63 15.01
C LYS A 66 3.90 2.93 14.29
N LEU A 67 5.12 3.44 14.48
CA LEU A 67 5.64 4.60 13.77
C LEU A 67 5.78 4.31 12.28
N LEU A 68 6.39 3.18 11.91
CA LEU A 68 6.55 2.76 10.51
C LEU A 68 5.23 2.66 9.77
N ARG A 69 4.19 2.08 10.40
CA ARG A 69 2.84 2.03 9.82
C ARG A 69 2.26 3.41 9.52
N ARG A 70 2.49 4.40 10.39
CA ARG A 70 2.04 5.79 10.17
C ARG A 70 2.71 6.35 8.93
N THR A 71 4.03 6.25 8.89
CA THR A 71 4.86 6.76 7.80
C THR A 71 4.46 6.10 6.47
N MET A 72 4.30 4.77 6.45
CA MET A 72 3.84 4.03 5.27
C MET A 72 2.48 4.51 4.77
N ASN A 73 1.49 4.71 5.65
CA ASN A 73 0.16 5.20 5.26
C ASN A 73 0.23 6.61 4.66
N VAL A 74 1.05 7.51 5.23
CA VAL A 74 1.21 8.87 4.72
C VAL A 74 1.83 8.86 3.33
N VAL A 75 2.91 8.08 3.13
CA VAL A 75 3.57 7.95 1.83
C VAL A 75 2.64 7.26 0.81
N ALA A 76 1.93 6.20 1.20
CA ALA A 76 0.95 5.52 0.35
C ALA A 76 -0.19 6.44 -0.08
N LEU A 77 -0.70 7.28 0.82
CA LEU A 77 -1.71 8.28 0.49
C LEU A 77 -1.19 9.29 -0.54
N ALA A 78 0.02 9.80 -0.35
CA ALA A 78 0.63 10.76 -1.29
C ALA A 78 0.80 10.15 -2.68
N VAL A 79 1.32 8.92 -2.77
CA VAL A 79 1.47 8.20 -4.04
C VAL A 79 0.11 7.92 -4.69
N LEU A 80 -0.90 7.54 -3.90
CA LEU A 80 -2.24 7.27 -4.41
C LEU A 80 -2.91 8.53 -4.97
N VAL A 81 -2.78 9.67 -4.28
CA VAL A 81 -3.27 10.96 -4.78
C VAL A 81 -2.60 11.33 -6.09
N ASN A 82 -1.27 11.21 -6.16
CA ASN A 82 -0.52 11.46 -7.40
C ASN A 82 -0.96 10.49 -8.51
N ALA A 83 -1.21 9.21 -8.20
CA ALA A 83 -1.65 8.22 -9.19
C ALA A 83 -3.01 8.60 -9.77
N ILE A 84 -3.96 9.06 -8.94
CA ILE A 84 -5.25 9.56 -9.39
C ILE A 84 -5.07 10.78 -10.30
N ILE A 85 -4.24 11.75 -9.91
CA ILE A 85 -3.98 12.97 -10.70
C ILE A 85 -3.34 12.60 -12.05
N SER A 86 -2.32 11.76 -12.06
CA SER A 86 -1.63 11.31 -13.27
C SER A 86 -2.58 10.58 -14.22
N THR A 87 -3.45 9.73 -13.66
CA THR A 87 -4.47 9.00 -14.42
C THR A 87 -5.47 9.94 -15.09
N VAL A 88 -5.92 10.99 -14.39
CA VAL A 88 -6.80 12.02 -14.96
C VAL A 88 -6.13 12.77 -16.12
N HIS A 89 -4.80 12.91 -16.11
CA HIS A 89 -4.03 13.55 -17.18
C HIS A 89 -3.69 12.62 -18.36
N GLY A 90 -4.25 11.41 -18.42
CA GLY A 90 -4.07 10.53 -19.57
C GLY A 90 -2.86 9.59 -19.48
N SER A 91 -2.32 9.33 -18.28
CA SER A 91 -1.22 8.39 -18.07
C SER A 91 -1.60 6.93 -18.41
N PHE A 92 -0.62 6.02 -18.38
CA PHE A 92 -0.83 4.60 -18.71
C PHE A 92 -1.52 3.83 -17.56
N ALA A 93 -2.79 4.19 -17.33
CA ALA A 93 -3.52 3.98 -16.09
C ALA A 93 -3.40 2.56 -15.52
N VAL A 94 -3.76 1.51 -16.27
CA VAL A 94 -3.89 0.17 -15.66
C VAL A 94 -2.55 -0.40 -15.19
N LEU A 95 -1.46 -0.21 -15.95
CA LEU A 95 -0.13 -0.71 -15.56
C LEU A 95 0.42 0.06 -14.36
N GLU A 96 0.30 1.39 -14.38
CA GLU A 96 0.76 2.24 -13.30
C GLU A 96 0.01 1.94 -12.02
N TRP A 97 -1.31 1.78 -12.09
CA TRP A 97 -2.13 1.37 -10.95
C TRP A 97 -1.78 -0.04 -10.45
N TYR A 98 -1.45 -0.98 -11.33
CA TYR A 98 -0.97 -2.29 -10.91
C TYR A 98 0.33 -2.20 -10.10
N ILE A 99 1.28 -1.37 -10.55
CA ILE A 99 2.55 -1.14 -9.84
C ILE A 99 2.27 -0.43 -8.51
N VAL A 100 1.52 0.67 -8.52
CA VAL A 100 1.15 1.44 -7.32
C VAL A 100 0.39 0.58 -6.32
N PHE A 101 -0.54 -0.26 -6.76
CA PHE A 101 -1.26 -1.19 -5.90
C PHE A 101 -0.32 -2.17 -5.19
N ASN A 102 0.65 -2.74 -5.92
CA ASN A 102 1.63 -3.63 -5.32
C ASN A 102 2.46 -2.93 -4.24
N ILE A 103 3.04 -1.76 -4.55
CA ILE A 103 3.94 -1.07 -3.61
C ILE A 103 3.21 -0.40 -2.44
N ALA A 104 2.03 0.20 -2.66
CA ALA A 104 1.35 1.03 -1.67
C ALA A 104 0.31 0.28 -0.86
N ILE A 105 -0.25 -0.82 -1.39
CA ILE A 105 -1.32 -1.59 -0.71
C ILE A 105 -0.86 -3.00 -0.33
N VAL A 106 -0.32 -3.76 -1.29
CA VAL A 106 0.05 -5.17 -1.06
C VAL A 106 1.30 -5.29 -0.21
N LEU A 107 2.34 -4.49 -0.48
CA LEU A 107 3.60 -4.55 0.24
C LEU A 107 3.46 -4.18 1.73
N PRO A 108 2.67 -3.16 2.13
CA PRO A 108 2.46 -2.84 3.54
C PRO A 108 1.45 -3.77 4.24
N LEU A 109 0.56 -4.44 3.50
CA LEU A 109 -0.50 -5.32 4.02
C LEU A 109 -0.04 -6.23 5.18
N PRO A 110 1.12 -6.93 5.10
CA PRO A 110 1.52 -7.87 6.13
C PRO A 110 1.69 -7.21 7.50
N TRP A 111 2.03 -5.92 7.51
CA TRP A 111 2.25 -5.16 8.73
C TRP A 111 0.96 -4.57 9.30
N PHE A 112 -0.09 -4.40 8.51
CA PHE A 112 -1.36 -3.86 8.97
C PHE A 112 -2.34 -4.93 9.45
N MET A 113 -2.11 -6.21 9.12
CA MET A 113 -2.95 -7.28 9.62
C MET A 113 -2.90 -7.33 11.16
N PRO A 114 -4.05 -7.24 11.86
CA PRO A 114 -4.08 -7.43 13.29
C PRO A 114 -3.47 -8.80 13.62
N SER A 115 -2.63 -8.83 14.65
CA SER A 115 -2.27 -10.09 15.25
C SER A 115 -3.46 -10.58 16.03
N PHE A 116 -4.13 -11.60 15.50
CA PHE A 116 -4.98 -12.47 16.30
C PHE A 116 -4.05 -13.18 17.27
N GLU A 117 -3.95 -12.64 18.47
CA GLU A 117 -3.25 -13.29 19.57
C GLU A 117 -4.27 -14.16 20.30
N VAL A 118 -4.08 -15.48 20.24
CA VAL A 118 -4.87 -16.41 21.02
C VAL A 118 -4.37 -16.30 22.46
N SER A 119 -5.12 -15.60 23.31
CA SER A 119 -4.86 -15.60 24.75
C SER A 119 -5.47 -16.84 25.37
N THR A 120 -4.63 -17.67 25.99
CA THR A 120 -5.10 -18.80 26.80
C THR A 120 -5.11 -18.34 28.26
N GLU A 121 -6.24 -17.80 28.71
CA GLU A 121 -6.46 -17.49 30.12
C GLU A 121 -7.18 -18.69 30.76
N ASP A 122 -6.62 -19.24 31.83
CA ASP A 122 -7.20 -20.31 32.65
C ASP A 122 -7.66 -21.59 31.90
N GLY A 123 -6.94 -21.98 30.85
CA GLY A 123 -7.24 -23.19 30.06
C GLY A 123 -8.50 -23.08 29.19
N LYS A 124 -9.19 -21.93 29.21
CA LYS A 124 -10.23 -21.60 28.25
C LYS A 124 -9.61 -20.81 27.11
N GLN A 125 -9.57 -21.40 25.93
CA GLN A 125 -9.22 -20.69 24.71
C GLN A 125 -10.37 -19.73 24.37
N ALA A 126 -10.35 -18.53 24.93
CA ALA A 126 -11.15 -17.46 24.42
C ALA A 126 -10.41 -16.88 23.21
N ILE A 127 -10.99 -17.03 22.01
CA ILE A 127 -10.60 -16.20 20.87
C ILE A 127 -11.15 -14.80 21.15
N GLU A 128 -10.49 -14.09 22.05
CA GLU A 128 -10.72 -12.67 22.16
C GLU A 128 -10.06 -12.07 20.93
N ALA A 129 -10.87 -11.63 19.96
CA ALA A 129 -10.39 -10.81 18.87
C ALA A 129 -9.70 -9.62 19.52
N THR A 130 -8.36 -9.66 19.55
CA THR A 130 -7.54 -8.76 20.32
C THR A 130 -7.96 -7.36 19.92
N ASN A 131 -8.69 -6.70 20.81
CA ASN A 131 -9.30 -5.40 20.53
C ASN A 131 -8.16 -4.56 19.97
N PRO A 132 -8.23 -4.10 18.70
CA PRO A 132 -7.09 -3.49 18.03
C PRO A 132 -6.56 -2.45 18.99
N THR A 133 -5.33 -2.67 19.49
CA THR A 133 -4.84 -1.90 20.64
C THR A 133 -5.13 -0.44 20.35
N LYS A 134 -5.74 0.29 21.31
CA LYS A 134 -6.28 1.66 21.09
C LYS A 134 -5.33 2.54 20.25
N ASN A 135 -4.04 2.31 20.45
CA ASN A 135 -2.91 2.93 19.78
C ASN A 135 -2.68 2.59 18.29
N ASN A 136 -3.15 1.44 17.78
CA ASN A 136 -3.04 1.01 16.39
C ASN A 136 -4.34 1.17 15.58
N ALA A 137 -5.47 1.45 16.23
CA ALA A 137 -6.76 1.60 15.58
C ALA A 137 -6.75 2.65 14.45
N ILE A 138 -6.11 3.81 14.69
CA ILE A 138 -5.99 4.88 13.68
C ILE A 138 -5.20 4.39 12.45
N ASN A 139 -4.07 3.71 12.65
CA ASN A 139 -3.24 3.22 11.56
C ASN A 139 -3.96 2.18 10.70
N PHE A 140 -4.67 1.26 11.36
CA PHE A 140 -5.46 0.26 10.68
C PHE A 140 -6.63 0.89 9.91
N GLY A 141 -7.32 1.86 10.53
CA GLY A 141 -8.38 2.62 9.88
C GLY A 141 -7.89 3.40 8.66
N LEU A 142 -6.74 4.08 8.74
CA LEU A 142 -6.13 4.75 7.60
C LEU A 142 -5.76 3.78 6.47
N TYR A 143 -5.21 2.60 6.80
CA TYR A 143 -4.91 1.57 5.81
C TYR A 143 -6.18 1.05 5.12
N LEU A 144 -7.24 0.77 5.90
CA LEU A 144 -8.53 0.39 5.34
C LEU A 144 -9.13 1.49 4.46
N MET A 145 -8.95 2.76 4.83
CA MET A 145 -9.39 3.90 4.01
C MET A 145 -8.68 3.89 2.65
N LEU A 146 -7.35 3.72 2.64
CA LEU A 146 -6.56 3.61 1.41
C LEU A 146 -7.03 2.44 0.55
N HIS A 147 -7.28 1.28 1.18
CA HIS A 147 -7.82 0.12 0.48
C HIS A 147 -9.21 0.41 -0.12
N SER A 148 -10.11 1.07 0.61
CA SER A 148 -11.42 1.46 0.10
C SER A 148 -11.31 2.42 -1.10
N VAL A 149 -10.40 3.39 -1.07
CA VAL A 149 -10.15 4.30 -2.20
C VAL A 149 -9.68 3.52 -3.42
N VAL A 150 -8.69 2.63 -3.27
CA VAL A 150 -8.21 1.81 -4.39
C VAL A 150 -9.31 0.91 -4.95
N SER A 151 -10.07 0.24 -4.07
CA SER A 151 -11.21 -0.58 -4.50
C SER A 151 -12.28 0.25 -5.24
N ALA A 152 -12.51 1.50 -4.84
CA ALA A 152 -13.46 2.40 -5.51
C ALA A 152 -13.01 2.79 -6.92
N MET A 153 -11.70 2.86 -7.14
CA MET A 153 -11.12 3.25 -8.42
C MET A 153 -11.03 2.08 -9.40
N GLN A 154 -11.04 0.81 -8.94
CA GLN A 154 -10.89 -0.34 -9.83
C GLN A 154 -11.92 -0.41 -10.97
N PRO A 155 -13.23 -0.16 -10.76
CA PRO A 155 -14.17 -0.19 -11.88
C PRO A 155 -13.86 0.90 -12.92
N TRP A 156 -13.50 2.10 -12.48
CA TRP A 156 -13.11 3.17 -13.39
C TRP A 156 -11.91 2.76 -14.26
N LEU A 157 -10.91 2.11 -13.67
CA LEU A 157 -9.72 1.62 -14.37
C LEU A 157 -10.05 0.53 -15.39
N TYR A 158 -10.74 -0.54 -14.96
CA TYR A 158 -10.96 -1.72 -15.81
C TYR A 158 -12.08 -1.56 -16.84
N PHE A 159 -13.06 -0.69 -16.59
CA PHE A 159 -14.16 -0.43 -17.53
C PHE A 159 -13.93 0.81 -18.39
N GLY A 160 -13.34 1.86 -17.83
CA GLY A 160 -13.15 3.14 -18.54
C GLY A 160 -11.76 3.30 -19.15
N LEU A 161 -10.71 2.87 -18.45
CA LEU A 161 -9.34 3.26 -18.77
C LEU A 161 -8.43 2.11 -19.21
N LEU A 162 -8.99 0.96 -19.56
CA LEU A 162 -8.21 -0.23 -19.92
C LEU A 162 -7.20 0.03 -21.04
N HIS A 163 -7.59 0.86 -22.01
CA HIS A 163 -6.79 1.20 -23.18
C HIS A 163 -6.15 2.59 -23.09
N GLN A 164 -6.24 3.27 -21.95
CA GLN A 164 -5.65 4.60 -21.79
C GLN A 164 -4.13 4.51 -21.88
N GLY A 165 -3.54 5.30 -22.79
CA GLY A 165 -2.11 5.32 -23.09
C GLY A 165 -1.61 4.09 -23.88
N TYR A 166 -2.49 3.19 -24.33
CA TYR A 166 -2.12 2.09 -25.21
C TYR A 166 -1.59 2.61 -26.54
N ARG A 167 -0.53 1.97 -27.06
CA ARG A 167 0.02 2.21 -28.39
C ARG A 167 0.00 0.91 -29.18
N GLU A 168 -0.46 0.97 -30.42
CA GLU A 168 -0.46 -0.19 -31.32
C GLU A 168 0.97 -0.76 -31.46
N GLY A 169 1.08 -2.09 -31.41
CA GLY A 169 2.37 -2.78 -31.44
C GLY A 169 3.14 -2.82 -30.11
N CYS A 170 2.68 -2.12 -29.07
CA CYS A 170 3.30 -2.19 -27.74
C CYS A 170 2.67 -3.31 -26.90
N LEU A 171 3.42 -4.40 -26.68
CA LEU A 171 2.97 -5.52 -25.85
C LEU A 171 3.21 -5.25 -24.37
N VAL A 172 2.17 -4.81 -23.68
CA VAL A 172 2.21 -4.56 -22.24
C VAL A 172 1.99 -5.85 -21.45
N ARG A 173 2.95 -6.18 -20.59
CA ARG A 173 2.93 -7.41 -19.78
C ARG A 173 2.93 -7.09 -18.29
N ILE A 174 2.32 -7.94 -17.49
CA ILE A 174 2.50 -7.91 -16.03
C ILE A 174 3.09 -9.24 -15.58
N PHE A 175 3.79 -9.22 -14.43
CA PHE A 175 4.39 -10.41 -13.86
C PHE A 175 3.67 -10.81 -12.57
N VAL A 176 3.07 -12.01 -12.58
CA VAL A 176 2.53 -12.69 -11.39
C VAL A 176 2.97 -14.15 -11.47
N TYR A 177 4.18 -14.43 -10.97
CA TYR A 177 4.90 -15.71 -11.11
C TYR A 177 5.18 -16.18 -12.57
N ALA A 178 4.48 -15.64 -13.56
CA ALA A 178 4.72 -15.76 -14.98
C ALA A 178 4.34 -14.44 -15.69
N PRO A 179 4.99 -14.10 -16.82
CA PRO A 179 4.62 -12.93 -17.62
C PRO A 179 3.37 -13.21 -18.45
N PHE A 180 2.42 -12.28 -18.47
CA PHE A 180 1.26 -12.35 -19.37
C PHE A 180 0.80 -10.96 -19.80
N SER A 181 0.07 -10.90 -20.92
CA SER A 181 -0.46 -9.63 -21.45
C SER A 181 -1.58 -9.07 -20.58
N ILE A 182 -1.53 -7.77 -20.28
CA ILE A 182 -2.60 -7.07 -19.56
C ILE A 182 -3.92 -7.05 -20.34
N TYR A 183 -3.84 -7.24 -21.67
CA TYR A 183 -4.98 -7.32 -22.57
C TYR A 183 -5.49 -8.75 -22.79
N ASN A 184 -4.96 -9.74 -22.06
CA ASN A 184 -5.51 -11.09 -22.10
C ASN A 184 -6.98 -11.04 -21.68
N PRO A 185 -7.92 -11.58 -22.48
CA PRO A 185 -9.36 -11.47 -22.19
C PRO A 185 -9.74 -12.08 -20.84
N HIS A 186 -9.06 -13.14 -20.40
CA HIS A 186 -9.28 -13.74 -19.08
C HIS A 186 -8.82 -12.82 -17.95
N TRP A 187 -7.68 -12.14 -18.12
CA TRP A 187 -7.21 -11.17 -17.13
C TRP A 187 -8.14 -9.96 -17.04
N VAL A 188 -8.59 -9.45 -18.18
CA VAL A 188 -9.55 -8.33 -18.22
C VAL A 188 -10.87 -8.72 -17.56
N ALA A 189 -11.39 -9.91 -17.85
CA ALA A 189 -12.60 -10.43 -17.20
C ALA A 189 -12.40 -10.59 -15.68
N PHE A 190 -11.25 -11.13 -15.26
CA PHE A 190 -10.87 -11.24 -13.85
C PHE A 190 -10.81 -9.87 -13.17
N GLY A 191 -10.09 -8.90 -13.74
CA GLY A 191 -9.97 -7.54 -13.20
C GLY A 191 -11.31 -6.83 -13.07
N LYS A 192 -12.17 -6.94 -14.10
CA LYS A 192 -13.55 -6.43 -14.05
C LYS A 192 -14.37 -7.09 -12.93
N THR A 193 -14.27 -8.41 -12.79
CA THR A 193 -14.99 -9.16 -11.75
C THR A 193 -14.53 -8.76 -10.35
N VAL A 194 -13.21 -8.73 -10.12
CA VAL A 194 -12.62 -8.31 -8.85
C VAL A 194 -12.96 -6.87 -8.53
N SER A 195 -13.05 -5.97 -9.52
CA SER A 195 -13.45 -4.58 -9.28
C SER A 195 -14.88 -4.45 -8.77
N ILE A 196 -15.81 -5.27 -9.26
CA ILE A 196 -17.20 -5.31 -8.78
C ILE A 196 -17.25 -5.85 -7.35
N LEU A 197 -16.53 -6.94 -7.07
CA LEU A 197 -16.42 -7.49 -5.71
C LEU A 197 -15.76 -6.51 -4.74
N GLY A 198 -14.75 -5.76 -5.22
CA GLY A 198 -14.09 -4.70 -4.49
C GLY A 198 -15.08 -3.62 -4.04
N CYS A 199 -16.00 -3.22 -4.92
CA CYS A 199 -17.08 -2.29 -4.57
C CYS A 199 -17.97 -2.79 -3.42
N LEU A 200 -18.28 -4.09 -3.39
CA LEU A 200 -19.00 -4.69 -2.26
C LEU A 200 -18.15 -4.64 -0.98
N GLY A 201 -16.84 -4.88 -1.10
CA GLY A 201 -15.89 -4.74 0.00
C GLY A 201 -15.82 -3.32 0.58
N ILE A 202 -16.08 -2.28 -0.21
CA ILE A 202 -16.14 -0.88 0.27
C ILE A 202 -17.27 -0.69 1.29
N LEU A 203 -18.41 -1.34 1.09
CA LEU A 203 -19.57 -1.24 1.99
C LEU A 203 -19.24 -1.69 3.42
N ILE A 204 -18.21 -2.54 3.58
CA ILE A 204 -17.73 -3.01 4.88
C ILE A 204 -16.49 -2.22 5.32
N SER A 205 -15.50 -2.09 4.43
CA SER A 205 -14.19 -1.52 4.77
C SER A 205 -14.25 -0.02 5.08
N LEU A 206 -15.08 0.76 4.38
CA LEU A 206 -15.15 2.21 4.61
C LEU A 206 -15.82 2.55 5.95
N PRO A 207 -16.99 1.98 6.32
CA PRO A 207 -17.55 2.18 7.66
C PRO A 207 -16.62 1.69 8.77
N LEU A 208 -15.96 0.54 8.58
CA LEU A 208 -15.00 0.01 9.54
C LEU A 208 -13.78 0.94 9.69
N SER A 209 -13.28 1.48 8.58
CA SER A 209 -12.20 2.48 8.58
C SER A 209 -12.59 3.72 9.37
N LEU A 210 -13.75 4.31 9.09
CA LEU A 210 -14.24 5.49 9.81
C LEU A 210 -14.45 5.20 11.29
N TRP A 211 -15.05 4.05 11.62
CA TRP A 211 -15.27 3.62 13.00
C TRP A 211 -13.96 3.44 13.76
N THR A 212 -12.96 2.77 13.18
CA THR A 212 -11.65 2.56 13.82
C THR A 212 -10.86 3.85 14.01
N ILE A 213 -10.94 4.79 13.07
CA ILE A 213 -10.34 6.13 13.21
C ILE A 213 -11.02 6.89 14.35
N VAL A 214 -12.36 6.98 14.35
CA VAL A 214 -13.12 7.70 15.40
C VAL A 214 -12.88 7.07 16.77
N TYR A 215 -12.89 5.74 16.85
CA TYR A 215 -12.58 5.00 18.06
C TYR A 215 -11.17 5.34 18.58
N GLY A 216 -10.16 5.27 17.70
CA GLY A 216 -8.78 5.59 18.05
C GLY A 216 -8.59 7.03 18.52
N LEU A 217 -9.26 8.00 17.87
CA LEU A 217 -9.25 9.41 18.28
C LEU A 217 -9.90 9.63 19.65
N ARG A 218 -11.08 9.05 19.89
CA ARG A 218 -11.77 9.13 21.19
C ARG A 218 -10.96 8.48 22.31
N ALA A 219 -10.35 7.33 22.03
CA ALA A 219 -9.50 6.63 22.97
C ALA A 219 -8.25 7.46 23.34
N GLY A 220 -7.66 8.17 22.39
CA GLY A 220 -6.55 9.09 22.62
C GLY A 220 -6.94 10.31 23.46
N TRP A 221 -8.16 10.84 23.26
CA TRP A 221 -8.67 11.99 24.01
C TRP A 221 -8.91 11.69 25.48
N ASN A 222 -9.44 10.49 25.79
CA ASN A 222 -9.81 10.11 27.16
C ASN A 222 -8.62 9.69 28.05
N GLY A 223 -7.40 10.14 27.74
CA GLY A 223 -6.24 9.97 28.62
C GLY A 223 -5.65 8.56 28.71
N GLY A 224 -5.94 7.67 27.75
CA GLY A 224 -5.24 6.39 27.54
C GLY A 224 -5.15 5.46 28.76
N SER A 225 -5.93 4.36 28.74
CA SER A 225 -5.73 3.27 29.71
C SER A 225 -4.26 2.82 29.71
N PRO A 226 -3.68 2.52 30.90
CA PRO A 226 -2.32 2.00 30.98
C PRO A 226 -2.19 0.77 30.09
N ILE A 227 -1.06 0.69 29.38
CA ILE A 227 -0.71 -0.44 28.53
C ILE A 227 -0.74 -1.68 29.43
N GLY A 228 -1.77 -2.52 29.28
CA GLY A 228 -1.82 -3.80 29.96
C GLY A 228 -0.60 -4.62 29.54
N ASN A 229 -0.06 -5.40 30.47
CA ASN A 229 1.08 -6.27 30.19
C ASN A 229 0.76 -7.17 28.99
N ILE A 230 1.42 -6.90 27.86
CA ILE A 230 1.29 -7.70 26.65
C ILE A 230 1.90 -9.07 26.97
N ARG A 231 1.05 -10.10 27.01
CA ARG A 231 1.50 -11.46 27.25
C ARG A 231 2.25 -11.96 26.02
N ARG A 232 3.51 -12.34 26.22
CA ARG A 232 4.39 -12.80 25.14
C ARG A 232 3.79 -14.04 24.47
N THR A 233 3.35 -13.92 23.22
CA THR A 233 2.93 -15.06 22.40
C THR A 233 4.11 -16.00 22.15
N GLY A 234 3.84 -17.30 21.98
CA GLY A 234 4.87 -18.30 21.70
C GLY A 234 5.79 -17.91 20.54
N THR A 235 7.11 -18.05 20.74
CA THR A 235 8.16 -17.62 19.81
C THR A 235 7.98 -18.24 18.41
N LEU A 236 7.58 -19.51 18.33
CA LEU A 236 7.45 -20.22 17.05
C LEU A 236 6.34 -19.64 16.15
N ALA A 237 5.14 -19.41 16.68
CA ALA A 237 4.02 -18.86 15.91
C ALA A 237 4.34 -17.45 15.38
N THR A 238 5.04 -16.65 16.19
CA THR A 238 5.50 -15.31 15.80
C THR A 238 6.49 -15.38 14.64
N VAL A 239 7.45 -16.31 14.68
CA VAL A 239 8.43 -16.51 13.61
C VAL A 239 7.76 -17.01 12.33
N ILE A 240 6.88 -18.02 12.41
CA ILE A 240 6.15 -18.53 11.23
C ILE A 240 5.33 -17.42 10.58
N LYS A 241 4.60 -16.64 11.40
CA LYS A 241 3.85 -15.48 10.91
C LYS A 241 4.77 -14.47 10.25
N ALA A 242 5.87 -14.09 10.90
CA ALA A 242 6.83 -13.14 10.34
C ALA A 242 7.41 -13.63 9.00
N LEU A 243 7.73 -14.92 8.87
CA LEU A 243 8.21 -15.51 7.62
C LEU A 243 7.16 -15.47 6.51
N PHE A 244 5.92 -15.87 6.80
CA PHE A 244 4.83 -15.81 5.83
C PHE A 244 4.60 -14.38 5.33
N LEU A 245 4.52 -13.42 6.27
CA LEU A 245 4.40 -12.00 5.97
C LEU A 245 5.62 -11.49 5.17
N GLY A 246 6.81 -11.95 5.53
CA GLY A 246 8.08 -11.74 4.84
C GLY A 246 8.02 -12.11 3.36
N LEU A 247 7.53 -13.32 3.07
CA LEU A 247 7.40 -13.86 1.71
C LEU A 247 6.39 -13.10 0.86
N LEU A 248 5.28 -12.64 1.46
CA LEU A 248 4.28 -11.82 0.75
C LEU A 248 4.88 -10.50 0.25
N GLY A 249 5.61 -9.78 1.09
CA GLY A 249 6.23 -8.53 0.65
C GLY A 249 7.37 -8.74 -0.34
N ILE A 250 8.20 -9.77 -0.17
CA ILE A 250 9.24 -10.13 -1.16
C ILE A 250 8.59 -10.43 -2.52
N SER A 251 7.47 -11.16 -2.54
CA SER A 251 6.73 -11.45 -3.79
C SER A 251 6.25 -10.16 -4.45
N SER A 252 5.72 -9.20 -3.68
CA SER A 252 5.26 -7.91 -4.20
C SER A 252 6.39 -7.06 -4.80
N ILE A 253 7.57 -7.06 -4.17
CA ILE A 253 8.78 -6.42 -4.72
C ILE A 253 9.15 -7.08 -6.06
N ILE A 254 9.22 -8.41 -6.10
CA ILE A 254 9.54 -9.16 -7.33
C ILE A 254 8.54 -8.85 -8.44
N PHE A 255 7.24 -8.83 -8.13
CA PHE A 255 6.20 -8.52 -9.12
C PHE A 255 6.34 -7.12 -9.70
N THR A 256 6.64 -6.14 -8.84
CA THR A 256 6.88 -4.76 -9.24
C THR A 256 8.11 -4.66 -10.14
N GLU A 257 9.26 -5.16 -9.70
CA GLU A 257 10.52 -5.06 -10.44
C GLU A 257 10.47 -5.82 -11.77
N LYS A 258 9.91 -7.03 -11.78
CA LYS A 258 9.77 -7.81 -13.01
C LYS A 258 8.78 -7.17 -13.99
N THR A 259 7.71 -6.56 -13.49
CA THR A 259 6.77 -5.83 -14.37
C THR A 259 7.46 -4.61 -15.00
N ILE A 260 8.25 -3.85 -14.25
CA ILE A 260 9.01 -2.71 -14.79
C ILE A 260 10.04 -3.19 -15.83
N GLN A 261 10.81 -4.24 -15.52
CA GLN A 261 11.82 -4.81 -16.41
C GLN A 261 11.21 -5.36 -17.71
N LEU A 262 10.11 -6.12 -17.63
CA LEU A 262 9.50 -6.75 -18.81
C LEU A 262 8.96 -5.74 -19.84
N ASN A 263 8.60 -4.54 -19.39
CA ASN A 263 8.05 -3.49 -20.24
C ASN A 263 9.08 -2.43 -20.65
N ASN A 264 10.33 -2.54 -20.18
CA ASN A 264 11.38 -1.54 -20.39
C ASN A 264 10.88 -0.11 -20.09
N ILE A 265 10.19 0.06 -18.96
CA ILE A 265 9.57 1.34 -18.60
C ILE A 265 10.68 2.37 -18.39
N ASP A 266 10.63 3.45 -19.15
CA ASP A 266 11.50 4.60 -18.95
C ASP A 266 11.04 5.41 -17.75
N LEU A 267 11.92 5.54 -16.77
CA LEU A 267 11.72 6.33 -15.55
C LEU A 267 12.77 7.43 -15.40
N SER A 268 13.47 7.79 -16.49
CA SER A 268 14.52 8.82 -16.49
C SER A 268 13.98 10.24 -16.28
N GLY A 269 12.66 10.45 -16.39
CA GLY A 269 12.01 11.76 -16.27
C GLY A 269 12.17 12.46 -14.90
N SER A 270 12.35 11.69 -13.82
CA SER A 270 12.57 12.24 -12.47
C SER A 270 13.82 11.61 -11.84
N PRO A 271 14.99 12.29 -11.87
CA PRO A 271 16.20 11.75 -11.22
C PRO A 271 16.02 11.66 -9.71
N LEU A 272 16.86 10.86 -9.03
CA LEU A 272 16.79 10.70 -7.56
C LEU A 272 16.97 12.02 -6.79
N THR A 273 17.59 13.02 -7.40
CA THR A 273 17.76 14.37 -6.83
C THR A 273 16.49 15.23 -6.88
N SER A 274 15.46 14.82 -7.63
CA SER A 274 14.17 15.50 -7.64
C SER A 274 13.45 15.34 -6.29
N ALA A 275 12.68 16.35 -5.87
CA ALA A 275 12.02 16.34 -4.57
C ALA A 275 11.02 15.17 -4.42
N SER A 276 10.31 14.80 -5.49
CA SER A 276 9.37 13.68 -5.53
C SER A 276 10.04 12.32 -5.30
N GLN A 277 11.33 12.18 -5.62
CA GLN A 277 12.11 10.96 -5.38
C GLN A 277 12.90 11.01 -4.07
N LEU A 278 13.54 12.14 -3.80
CA LEU A 278 14.45 12.29 -2.67
C LEU A 278 13.72 12.22 -1.33
N ILE A 279 12.56 12.88 -1.21
CA ILE A 279 11.82 12.94 0.06
C ILE A 279 11.38 11.53 0.49
N PRO A 280 10.67 10.74 -0.35
CA PRO A 280 10.33 9.36 0.02
C PRO A 280 11.57 8.53 0.32
N PHE A 281 12.63 8.63 -0.49
CA PHE A 281 13.87 7.88 -0.26
C PHE A 281 14.45 8.14 1.14
N LEU A 282 14.58 9.40 1.54
CA LEU A 282 15.06 9.79 2.86
C LEU A 282 14.15 9.28 3.98
N VAL A 283 12.83 9.35 3.79
CA VAL A 283 11.86 8.80 4.75
C VAL A 283 12.08 7.30 4.97
N GLY A 284 12.33 6.54 3.89
CA GLY A 284 12.62 5.11 3.98
C GLY A 284 13.98 4.81 4.63
N LEU A 285 15.00 5.60 4.28
CA LEU A 285 16.34 5.48 4.85
C LEU A 285 16.33 5.73 6.37
N PHE A 286 15.69 6.81 6.81
CA PHE A 286 15.59 7.12 8.24
C PHE A 286 14.78 6.06 8.99
N SER A 287 13.68 5.60 8.40
CA SER A 287 12.87 4.51 8.94
C SER A 287 13.69 3.23 9.17
N LEU A 288 14.53 2.85 8.19
CA LEU A 288 15.40 1.68 8.32
C LEU A 288 16.51 1.89 9.36
N SER A 289 17.08 3.08 9.48
CA SER A 289 18.14 3.37 10.45
C SER A 289 17.64 3.43 11.90
N ALA A 290 16.41 3.89 12.12
CA ALA A 290 15.82 4.05 13.45
C ALA A 290 15.62 2.71 14.17
N VAL A 291 15.22 1.67 13.43
CA VAL A 291 14.87 0.35 14.01
C VAL A 291 16.07 -0.37 14.64
N PRO A 292 17.22 -0.57 13.96
CA PRO A 292 18.40 -1.15 14.57
C PRO A 292 18.91 -0.36 15.77
N TRP A 293 18.81 0.97 15.73
CA TRP A 293 19.20 1.83 16.86
C TRP A 293 18.30 1.60 18.08
N ALA A 294 16.98 1.58 17.89
CA ALA A 294 16.02 1.26 18.95
C ALA A 294 16.28 -0.15 19.52
N GLY A 295 16.57 -1.11 18.65
CA GLY A 295 16.96 -2.46 19.02
C GLY A 295 18.23 -2.52 19.87
N LEU A 296 19.28 -1.79 19.48
CA LEU A 296 20.52 -1.69 20.24
C LEU A 296 20.29 -1.06 21.61
N LYS A 297 19.47 -0.01 21.68
CA LYS A 297 19.09 0.63 22.94
C LYS A 297 18.36 -0.34 23.87
N ALA A 298 17.40 -1.11 23.34
CA ALA A 298 16.68 -2.13 24.09
C ALA A 298 17.63 -3.19 24.67
N MET A 299 18.57 -3.70 23.85
CA MET A 299 19.60 -4.65 24.31
C MET A 299 20.51 -4.07 25.40
N ARG A 300 20.99 -2.83 25.23
CA ARG A 300 21.88 -2.17 26.20
C ARG A 300 21.18 -1.87 27.53
N SER A 301 19.89 -1.56 27.51
CA SER A 301 19.13 -1.27 28.73
C SER A 301 18.96 -2.46 29.67
N GLY A 302 19.36 -3.68 29.28
CA GLY A 302 19.53 -4.78 30.24
C GLY A 302 18.25 -5.25 30.94
N ILE A 303 17.07 -4.95 30.39
CA ILE A 303 15.77 -5.52 30.81
C ILE A 303 15.69 -6.97 30.28
N GLY A 304 16.65 -7.78 30.72
CA GLY A 304 16.82 -9.17 30.34
C GLY A 304 17.54 -9.99 31.42
N LYS A 305 17.89 -9.40 32.57
CA LYS A 305 18.46 -10.15 33.70
C LYS A 305 17.50 -10.39 34.87
N GLU A 306 16.38 -9.68 34.99
CA GLU A 306 15.41 -9.92 36.07
C GLU A 306 14.19 -10.77 35.68
N GLN A 307 13.91 -10.98 34.39
CA GLN A 307 12.73 -11.75 33.97
C GLN A 307 12.98 -13.25 33.70
N ALA A 308 14.17 -13.77 34.04
CA ALA A 308 14.49 -15.20 33.97
C ALA A 308 14.36 -15.91 35.34
N GLN A 309 13.82 -15.24 36.37
CA GLN A 309 13.68 -15.78 37.73
C GLN A 309 12.21 -16.00 38.18
N CYS A 310 11.24 -16.06 37.27
CA CYS A 310 9.89 -16.52 37.58
C CYS A 310 9.43 -17.60 36.60
#